data_AF-A0AAN6N2C8-F1
#
_entry.id   AF-A0AAN6N2C8-F1
#
_cell.length_a   1.000
_cell.length_b   1.000
_cell.length_c   1.000
_cell.angle_alpha   90.00
_cell.angle_beta   90.00
_cell.angle_gamma   90.00
#
_symmetry.space_group_name_H-M   'P 1'
#
loop_
_entity.id
_entity.type
_entity.pdbx_description
1 polymer ?
#
loop_
_entity_poly.entity_id
_entity_poly.type
_entity_poly.pdbx_seq_one_letter_code
_entity_poly.pdbx_strand_id
1 'polypeptide(L)'
;MPEGLLSRPQHSWSYEQGVYYCIVGGNRHPRASVEEIRDHFAPSSSSLSSDGSSSDGLEEEEEEEEEEEEEEEKRLDQWGYGEEEEQEEQEQDRLDDWYEAQLLHYGYNPSIHGHVNESRLLKAVQKGRLRVPLYRQINEAVKKRDHLDERYRRGQGRAGDRRVSEELQQTREEIRALREQERALQRQRREQKEQRERKQQLAEGIGTSGKPEGVKKRKGK
;
A
#
# COMPACT_ATOMS: atom_id res chain seq x y z
N MET A 1 -28.77 -21.14 2.21
CA MET A 1 -28.27 -19.81 1.84
C MET A 1 -26.78 -19.82 2.14
N PRO A 2 -25.86 -19.61 1.19
CA PRO A 2 -24.45 -19.56 1.54
C PRO A 2 -24.14 -18.23 2.21
N GLU A 3 -24.05 -18.26 3.53
CA GLU A 3 -23.27 -17.30 4.33
C GLU A 3 -21.80 -17.49 3.93
N GLY A 4 -21.13 -16.44 3.46
CA GLY A 4 -19.73 -16.58 3.03
C GLY A 4 -19.22 -15.58 1.99
N LEU A 5 -20.01 -14.58 1.59
CA LEU A 5 -19.42 -13.36 1.04
C LEU A 5 -18.88 -12.55 2.24
N LEU A 6 -17.72 -12.96 2.76
CA LEU A 6 -16.87 -12.09 3.57
C LEU A 6 -16.74 -10.79 2.77
N SER A 7 -17.48 -9.77 3.20
CA SER A 7 -17.52 -8.47 2.56
C SER A 7 -16.09 -7.99 2.52
N ARG A 8 -15.50 -7.94 1.31
CA ARG A 8 -14.17 -7.38 1.10
C ARG A 8 -14.06 -6.09 1.93
N PRO A 9 -12.95 -5.88 2.68
CA PRO A 9 -12.80 -4.66 3.46
C PRO A 9 -13.05 -3.48 2.54
N GLN A 10 -14.06 -2.67 2.88
CA GLN A 10 -14.45 -1.54 2.05
C GLN A 10 -13.42 -0.43 2.24
N HIS A 11 -12.44 -0.38 1.33
CA HIS A 11 -11.52 0.75 1.30
C HIS A 11 -12.22 1.98 0.71
N SER A 12 -12.00 3.16 1.30
CA SER A 12 -12.49 4.42 0.74
C SER A 12 -11.39 5.47 0.67
N TRP A 13 -11.66 6.60 0.00
CA TRP A 13 -10.66 7.61 -0.31
C TRP A 13 -11.17 9.00 0.02
N SER A 14 -10.39 9.77 0.76
CA SER A 14 -10.69 11.14 1.16
C SER A 14 -9.53 12.08 0.88
N TYR A 15 -9.83 13.38 0.85
CA TYR A 15 -8.83 14.44 0.73
C TYR A 15 -9.17 15.52 1.74
N GLU A 16 -8.20 15.86 2.59
CA GLU A 16 -8.39 16.82 3.67
C GLU A 16 -7.04 17.48 4.00
N GLN A 17 -7.06 18.78 4.31
CA GLN A 17 -5.86 19.55 4.70
C GLN A 17 -4.66 19.43 3.74
N GLY A 18 -4.92 19.22 2.45
CA GLY A 18 -3.86 19.07 1.45
C GLY A 18 -3.36 17.64 1.26
N VAL A 19 -3.86 16.69 2.05
CA VAL A 19 -3.38 15.30 2.11
C VAL A 19 -4.44 14.34 1.56
N TYR A 20 -3.98 13.35 0.79
CA TYR A 20 -4.81 12.28 0.23
C TYR A 20 -4.72 11.02 1.09
N TYR A 21 -5.87 10.55 1.58
CA TYR A 21 -5.94 9.42 2.50
C TYR A 21 -6.61 8.21 1.86
N CYS A 22 -6.10 7.03 2.22
CA CYS A 22 -6.81 5.77 2.08
C CYS A 22 -7.45 5.43 3.43
N ILE A 23 -8.70 4.98 3.42
CA ILE A 23 -9.41 4.55 4.63
C ILE A 23 -9.47 3.02 4.62
N VAL A 24 -8.81 2.39 5.59
CA VAL A 24 -8.70 0.94 5.81
C VAL A 24 -8.93 0.69 7.29
N GLY A 25 -9.68 -0.36 7.66
CA GLY A 25 -10.03 -0.63 9.07
C GLY A 25 -10.81 0.48 9.79
N GLY A 26 -11.34 1.48 9.06
CA GLY A 26 -11.92 2.70 9.64
C GLY A 26 -10.89 3.81 9.94
N ASN A 27 -9.60 3.50 9.82
CA ASN A 27 -8.47 4.40 10.02
C ASN A 27 -8.07 5.12 8.73
N ARG A 28 -7.52 6.34 8.86
CA ARG A 28 -7.09 7.17 7.72
C ARG A 28 -5.57 7.11 7.60
N HIS A 29 -5.09 6.61 6.46
CA HIS A 29 -3.67 6.46 6.19
C HIS A 29 -3.24 7.37 5.03
N PRO A 30 -2.36 8.36 5.28
CA PRO A 30 -1.76 9.14 4.22
C PRO A 30 -0.81 8.26 3.39
N ARG A 31 -0.51 8.71 2.17
CA ARG A 31 0.53 8.07 1.37
C ARG A 31 1.90 8.39 1.97
N ALA A 32 2.60 7.35 2.44
CA ALA A 32 4.02 7.48 2.78
C ALA A 32 4.86 7.57 1.50
N SER A 33 5.87 8.42 1.53
CA SER A 33 6.90 8.54 0.49
C SER A 33 7.74 7.25 0.41
N VAL A 34 8.44 7.08 -0.72
CA VAL A 34 9.30 5.90 -0.91
C VAL A 34 10.47 5.89 0.08
N GLU A 35 10.92 7.05 0.53
CA GLU A 35 11.97 7.19 1.54
C GLU A 35 11.45 6.79 2.93
N GLU A 36 10.30 7.30 3.35
CA GLU A 36 9.66 6.90 4.61
C GLU A 36 9.41 5.39 4.68
N ILE A 37 8.95 4.77 3.58
CA ILE A 37 8.75 3.31 3.55
C ILE A 37 10.08 2.57 3.62
N ARG A 38 11.16 3.09 3.01
CA ARG A 38 12.50 2.49 3.12
C ARG A 38 13.02 2.56 4.53
N ASP A 39 12.90 3.71 5.17
CA ASP A 39 13.38 3.96 6.52
C ASP A 39 12.60 3.10 7.52
N HIS A 40 11.29 2.90 7.30
CA HIS A 40 10.48 1.95 8.07
C HIS A 40 11.01 0.51 8.02
N PHE A 41 11.56 0.08 6.87
CA PHE A 41 12.16 -1.24 6.71
C PHE A 41 13.67 -1.27 6.95
N ALA A 42 14.29 -0.13 7.22
CA ALA A 42 15.68 -0.11 7.58
C ALA A 42 15.79 -0.85 8.92
N PRO A 43 16.80 -1.73 9.11
CA PRO A 43 17.06 -2.25 10.43
C PRO A 43 17.28 -1.03 11.31
N SER A 44 16.36 -0.80 12.26
CA SER A 44 16.60 0.15 13.33
C SER A 44 17.95 -0.26 13.90
N SER A 45 18.95 0.61 13.76
CA SER A 45 20.20 0.45 14.49
C SER A 45 19.77 0.40 15.93
N SER A 46 19.76 -0.83 16.44
CA SER A 46 19.04 -1.23 17.62
C SER A 46 19.40 -0.26 18.72
N SER A 47 18.38 0.25 19.40
CA SER A 47 18.50 0.75 20.76
C SER A 47 19.28 -0.31 21.55
N LEU A 48 20.59 -0.16 21.60
CA LEU A 48 21.48 -0.77 22.55
C LEU A 48 21.10 -0.14 23.90
N SER A 49 20.00 -0.62 24.49
CA SER A 49 19.81 -0.58 25.94
C SER A 49 20.89 -1.46 26.54
N SER A 50 22.04 -0.84 26.74
CA SER A 50 23.06 -1.27 27.67
C SER A 50 22.48 -1.16 29.07
N ASP A 51 21.69 -2.15 29.50
CA ASP A 51 21.41 -2.32 30.93
C ASP A 51 22.47 -3.23 31.53
N GLY A 52 23.53 -2.56 31.98
CA GLY A 52 24.62 -3.18 32.73
C GLY A 52 24.29 -3.16 34.22
N SER A 53 23.96 -4.33 34.75
CA SER A 53 24.49 -4.90 35.99
C SER A 53 24.69 -3.97 37.21
N SER A 54 23.96 -4.23 38.29
CA SER A 54 24.60 -4.49 39.58
C SER A 54 23.71 -5.28 40.54
N SER A 55 24.30 -6.34 41.07
CA SER A 55 23.80 -7.20 42.15
C SER A 55 24.51 -6.74 43.42
N ASP A 56 23.76 -6.48 44.49
CA ASP A 56 24.29 -6.37 45.85
C ASP A 56 23.24 -6.95 46.81
N GLY A 57 23.65 -7.96 47.58
CA GLY A 57 22.77 -8.80 48.38
C GLY A 57 22.56 -8.26 49.79
N LEU A 58 21.37 -8.55 50.32
CA LEU A 58 21.09 -8.54 51.74
C LEU A 58 20.29 -9.81 52.08
N GLU A 59 20.89 -10.65 52.91
CA GLU A 59 20.26 -11.77 53.58
C GLU A 59 19.57 -11.29 54.87
N GLU A 60 18.57 -12.07 55.29
CA GLU A 60 17.94 -12.14 56.62
C GLU A 60 16.76 -11.19 56.88
N GLU A 61 15.54 -11.68 56.63
CA GLU A 61 14.40 -11.64 57.57
C GLU A 61 13.31 -12.64 57.08
N GLU A 62 13.49 -13.93 57.44
CA GLU A 62 12.52 -15.00 57.16
C GLU A 62 11.34 -14.96 58.16
N GLU A 63 10.13 -15.20 57.61
CA GLU A 63 8.90 -15.72 58.25
C GLU A 63 7.67 -14.81 58.49
N GLU A 64 7.62 -13.54 58.04
CA GLU A 64 6.35 -12.77 57.95
C GLU A 64 6.01 -12.18 56.56
N GLU A 65 6.87 -12.33 55.54
CA GLU A 65 6.67 -11.76 54.18
C GLU A 65 5.91 -12.66 53.19
N GLU A 66 5.70 -13.95 53.48
CA GLU A 66 5.04 -14.89 52.53
C GLU A 66 3.53 -14.61 52.32
N GLU A 67 2.82 -13.97 53.26
CA GLU A 67 1.40 -13.64 53.08
C GLU A 67 1.18 -12.33 52.28
N GLU A 68 2.10 -11.36 52.35
CA GLU A 68 2.00 -10.12 51.57
C GLU A 68 2.41 -10.33 50.10
N GLU A 69 3.39 -11.18 49.80
CA GLU A 69 3.75 -11.54 48.42
C GLU A 69 2.62 -12.30 47.70
N GLU A 70 1.88 -13.17 48.40
CA GLU A 70 0.75 -13.92 47.81
C GLU A 70 -0.48 -13.03 47.53
N GLU A 71 -0.67 -11.94 48.29
CA GLU A 71 -1.69 -10.92 48.02
C GLU A 71 -1.28 -9.96 46.90
N GLU A 72 0.01 -9.63 46.78
CA GLU A 72 0.53 -8.78 45.70
C GLU A 72 0.54 -9.50 44.34
N GLU A 73 0.88 -10.79 44.31
CA GLU A 73 0.80 -11.65 43.11
C GLU A 73 -0.67 -11.81 42.63
N LYS A 74 -1.62 -12.00 43.55
CA LYS A 74 -3.08 -11.99 43.22
C LYS A 74 -3.57 -10.63 42.72
N ARG A 75 -2.92 -9.53 43.10
CA ARG A 75 -3.26 -8.17 42.65
C ARG A 75 -2.76 -7.89 41.23
N LEU A 76 -1.59 -8.41 40.88
CA LEU A 76 -1.02 -8.35 39.54
C LEU A 76 -1.80 -9.21 38.54
N ASP A 77 -2.24 -10.41 38.95
CA ASP A 77 -3.10 -11.29 38.13
C ASP A 77 -4.49 -10.69 37.84
N GLN A 78 -4.98 -9.79 38.69
CA GLN A 78 -6.31 -9.20 38.54
C GLN A 78 -6.36 -7.99 37.57
N TRP A 79 -5.23 -7.34 37.29
CA TRP A 79 -5.21 -6.08 36.51
C TRP A 79 -4.09 -5.92 35.47
N GLY A 80 -3.05 -6.77 35.43
CA GLY A 80 -1.85 -6.50 34.63
C GLY A 80 -1.79 -7.16 33.24
N TYR A 81 -2.27 -8.39 33.09
CA TYR A 81 -1.95 -9.17 31.88
C TYR A 81 -2.89 -8.96 30.69
N GLY A 82 -4.09 -8.41 30.88
CA GLY A 82 -5.07 -8.24 29.80
C GLY A 82 -4.94 -6.93 29.01
N GLU A 83 -4.53 -5.83 29.66
CA GLU A 83 -4.48 -4.51 29.02
C GLU A 83 -3.26 -4.32 28.11
N GLU A 84 -2.15 -5.00 28.39
CA GLU A 84 -0.94 -4.96 27.55
C GLU A 84 -1.13 -5.77 26.27
N GLU A 85 -1.69 -6.99 26.37
CA GLU A 85 -1.97 -7.86 25.21
C GLU A 85 -2.99 -7.20 24.25
N GLU A 86 -4.04 -6.56 24.77
CA GLU A 86 -5.02 -5.84 23.95
C GLU A 86 -4.41 -4.61 23.23
N GLN A 87 -3.44 -3.94 23.86
CA GLN A 87 -2.72 -2.84 23.23
C GLN A 87 -1.82 -3.32 22.09
N GLU A 88 -1.08 -4.42 22.30
CA GLU A 88 -0.23 -5.02 21.26
C GLU A 88 -1.04 -5.47 20.04
N GLU A 89 -2.20 -6.11 20.25
CA GLU A 89 -3.10 -6.49 19.15
C GLU A 89 -3.58 -5.28 18.35
N GLN A 90 -3.99 -4.19 19.03
CA GLN A 90 -4.43 -2.97 18.36
C GLN A 90 -3.31 -2.29 17.56
N GLU A 91 -2.07 -2.33 18.06
CA GLU A 91 -0.92 -1.80 17.34
C GLU A 91 -0.60 -2.61 16.08
N GLN A 92 -0.67 -3.94 16.17
CA GLN A 92 -0.47 -4.83 15.04
C GLN A 92 -1.54 -4.63 13.96
N ASP A 93 -2.81 -4.51 14.34
CA ASP A 93 -3.91 -4.22 13.42
C ASP A 93 -3.73 -2.87 12.71
N ARG A 94 -3.31 -1.83 13.45
CA ARG A 94 -3.00 -0.52 12.86
C ARG A 94 -1.86 -0.57 11.86
N LEU A 95 -0.85 -1.40 12.12
CA LEU A 95 0.29 -1.62 11.23
C LEU A 95 -0.14 -2.34 9.95
N ASP A 96 -0.98 -3.36 10.09
CA ASP A 96 -1.54 -4.14 8.99
C ASP A 96 -2.40 -3.26 8.06
N ASP A 97 -3.27 -2.43 8.63
CA ASP A 97 -4.05 -1.41 7.93
C ASP A 97 -3.13 -0.43 7.17
N TRP A 98 -2.03 0.00 7.80
CA TRP A 98 -1.06 0.89 7.17
C TRP A 98 -0.40 0.25 5.95
N TYR A 99 0.05 -1.01 6.05
CA TYR A 99 0.63 -1.73 4.91
C TYR A 99 -0.37 -1.91 3.77
N GLU A 100 -1.62 -2.28 4.09
CA GLU A 100 -2.69 -2.38 3.10
C GLU A 100 -2.91 -1.02 2.40
N ALA A 101 -3.03 0.07 3.16
CA ALA A 101 -3.21 1.39 2.62
C ALA A 101 -2.06 1.82 1.70
N GLN A 102 -0.81 1.56 2.09
CA GLN A 102 0.34 1.87 1.23
C GLN A 102 0.27 1.08 -0.09
N LEU A 103 0.01 -0.24 -0.04
CA LEU A 103 -0.15 -1.02 -1.26
C LEU A 103 -1.23 -0.45 -2.19
N LEU A 104 -2.38 -0.04 -1.63
CA LEU A 104 -3.46 0.58 -2.39
C LEU A 104 -3.06 1.92 -3.04
N HIS A 105 -2.32 2.79 -2.32
CA HIS A 105 -1.79 4.04 -2.86
C HIS A 105 -0.88 3.81 -4.07
N TYR A 106 -0.04 2.77 -4.00
CA TYR A 106 0.91 2.42 -5.04
C TYR A 106 0.36 1.44 -6.10
N GLY A 107 -0.93 1.09 -6.03
CA GLY A 107 -1.61 0.26 -7.03
C GLY A 107 -1.28 -1.22 -6.99
N TYR A 108 -0.79 -1.70 -5.86
CA TYR A 108 -0.65 -3.13 -5.59
C TYR A 108 -1.94 -3.67 -4.98
N ASN A 109 -2.26 -4.93 -5.27
CA ASN A 109 -3.38 -5.60 -4.62
C ASN A 109 -2.98 -5.93 -3.17
N PRO A 110 -3.78 -5.54 -2.16
CA PRO A 110 -3.58 -6.00 -0.80
C PRO A 110 -4.04 -7.46 -0.65
N SER A 111 -3.55 -8.08 0.42
CA SER A 111 -3.93 -9.38 0.97
C SER A 111 -4.75 -9.14 2.23
N ILE A 112 -5.57 -10.12 2.59
CA ILE A 112 -6.28 -10.14 3.89
C ILE A 112 -5.29 -10.28 5.06
N HIS A 113 -4.10 -10.84 4.81
CA HIS A 113 -3.10 -11.09 5.83
C HIS A 113 -2.03 -10.00 5.84
N GLY A 114 -1.85 -9.33 6.98
CA GLY A 114 -0.92 -8.21 7.16
C GLY A 114 0.54 -8.49 6.81
N HIS A 115 1.12 -9.56 7.35
CA HIS A 115 2.50 -9.96 7.04
C HIS A 115 2.76 -10.19 5.53
N VAL A 116 1.73 -10.58 4.76
CA VAL A 116 1.82 -10.69 3.30
C VAL A 116 1.88 -9.31 2.64
N ASN A 117 1.16 -8.33 3.18
CA ASN A 117 1.18 -6.95 2.72
C ASN A 117 2.53 -6.30 3.00
N GLU A 118 3.05 -6.45 4.22
CA GLU A 118 4.39 -6.04 4.63
C GLU A 118 5.46 -6.59 3.66
N SER A 119 5.50 -7.91 3.52
CA SER A 119 6.45 -8.61 2.64
C SER A 119 6.35 -8.14 1.18
N ARG A 120 5.13 -7.81 0.72
CA ARG A 120 4.89 -7.32 -0.65
C ARG A 120 5.39 -5.89 -0.81
N LEU A 121 5.17 -5.04 0.19
CA LEU A 121 5.65 -3.66 0.20
C LEU A 121 7.17 -3.62 0.22
N LEU A 122 7.80 -4.37 1.13
CA LEU A 122 9.27 -4.52 1.20
C LEU A 122 9.87 -4.96 -0.14
N LYS A 123 9.30 -6.00 -0.78
CA LYS A 123 9.74 -6.46 -2.10
C LYS A 123 9.57 -5.39 -3.19
N ALA A 124 8.55 -4.55 -3.11
CA ALA A 124 8.32 -3.47 -4.08
C ALA A 124 9.35 -2.34 -3.91
N VAL A 125 9.70 -2.01 -2.65
CA VAL A 125 10.77 -1.07 -2.29
C VAL A 125 12.12 -1.54 -2.81
N GLN A 126 12.52 -2.77 -2.48
CA GLN A 126 13.82 -3.33 -2.87
C GLN A 126 14.00 -3.38 -4.39
N LYS A 127 12.91 -3.60 -5.14
CA LYS A 127 12.93 -3.60 -6.61
C LYS A 127 12.96 -2.20 -7.23
N GLY A 128 12.79 -1.14 -6.45
CA GLY A 128 12.65 0.23 -6.95
C GLY A 128 11.43 0.44 -7.85
N ARG A 129 10.36 -0.36 -7.66
CA ARG A 129 9.17 -0.36 -8.52
C ARG A 129 7.98 0.40 -7.93
N LEU A 130 8.10 0.92 -6.72
CA LEU A 130 7.08 1.76 -6.10
C LEU A 130 6.88 3.03 -6.93
N ARG A 131 5.77 3.07 -7.65
CA ARG A 131 5.32 4.24 -8.40
C ARG A 131 3.81 4.34 -8.30
N VAL A 132 3.32 5.54 -7.99
CA VAL A 132 1.89 5.82 -7.96
C VAL A 132 1.32 5.69 -9.37
N PRO A 133 0.35 4.78 -9.61
CA PRO A 133 -0.26 4.62 -10.92
C PRO A 133 -1.03 5.87 -11.34
N LEU A 134 -1.14 6.08 -12.65
CA LEU A 134 -1.80 7.26 -13.21
C LEU A 134 -3.27 7.40 -12.77
N TYR A 135 -4.02 6.29 -12.74
CA TYR A 135 -5.41 6.30 -12.27
C TYR A 135 -5.53 6.69 -10.78
N ARG A 136 -4.46 6.53 -9.98
CA ARG A 136 -4.42 7.00 -8.61
C ARG A 136 -4.18 8.49 -8.51
N GLN A 137 -3.26 9.02 -9.31
CA GLN A 137 -3.02 10.46 -9.43
C GLN A 137 -4.29 11.20 -9.89
N ILE A 138 -5.03 10.62 -10.85
CA ILE A 138 -6.33 11.18 -11.29
C ILE A 138 -7.33 11.22 -10.13
N ASN A 139 -7.44 10.14 -9.35
CA ASN A 139 -8.37 10.09 -8.23
C ASN A 139 -8.01 11.08 -7.12
N GLU A 140 -6.73 11.20 -6.81
CA GLU A 140 -6.19 12.20 -5.87
C GLU A 140 -6.57 13.62 -6.32
N ALA A 141 -6.28 13.98 -7.56
CA ALA A 141 -6.62 15.30 -8.11
C ALA A 141 -8.15 15.54 -8.15
N VAL A 142 -8.96 14.53 -8.46
CA VAL A 142 -10.43 14.64 -8.40
C VAL A 142 -10.91 14.90 -6.97
N LYS A 143 -10.39 14.17 -5.98
CA LYS A 143 -10.77 14.37 -4.58
C LYS A 143 -10.31 15.73 -4.05
N LYS A 144 -9.12 16.19 -4.47
CA LYS A 144 -8.65 17.55 -4.23
C LYS A 144 -9.61 18.59 -4.81
N ARG A 145 -10.01 18.43 -6.08
CA ARG A 145 -11.00 19.31 -6.73
C ARG A 145 -12.32 19.33 -5.96
N ASP A 146 -12.86 18.17 -5.61
CA ASP A 146 -14.15 18.07 -4.91
C ASP A 146 -14.09 18.78 -3.54
N HIS A 147 -12.98 18.63 -2.82
CA HIS A 147 -12.73 19.34 -1.57
C HIS A 147 -12.61 20.86 -1.78
N LEU A 148 -11.92 21.32 -2.82
CA LEU A 148 -11.82 22.75 -3.16
C LEU A 148 -13.17 23.34 -3.60
N ASP A 149 -13.95 22.62 -4.41
CA ASP A 149 -15.30 23.01 -4.83
C ASP A 149 -16.23 23.15 -3.60
N GLU A 150 -16.15 22.23 -2.64
CA GLU A 150 -16.94 22.30 -1.40
C GLU A 150 -16.54 23.51 -0.53
N ARG A 151 -15.23 23.76 -0.38
CA ARG A 151 -14.72 24.96 0.32
C ARG A 151 -15.19 26.25 -0.36
N TYR A 152 -15.17 26.28 -1.69
CA TYR A 152 -15.63 27.41 -2.48
C TYR A 152 -17.13 27.66 -2.28
N ARG A 153 -17.96 26.61 -2.30
CA ARG A 153 -19.42 26.71 -2.06
C ARG A 153 -19.77 27.17 -0.66
N ARG A 154 -19.04 26.71 0.36
CA ARG A 154 -19.30 27.08 1.76
C ARG A 154 -18.91 28.52 2.11
N GLY A 155 -18.31 29.28 1.20
CA GLY A 155 -17.90 30.66 1.47
C GLY A 155 -16.87 30.77 2.59
N GLN A 156 -16.16 29.69 2.92
CA GLN A 156 -15.10 29.67 3.93
C GLN A 156 -13.82 30.38 3.45
N GLY A 157 -13.76 30.76 2.18
CA GLY A 157 -12.90 31.86 1.72
C GLY A 157 -13.74 33.13 1.69
N ARG A 158 -13.29 34.18 2.38
CA ARG A 158 -13.85 35.54 2.25
C ARG A 158 -14.16 35.82 0.78
N ALA A 159 -15.29 36.49 0.49
CA ALA A 159 -15.72 36.83 -0.87
C ALA A 159 -14.52 37.15 -1.79
N GLY A 160 -14.22 36.25 -2.73
CA GLY A 160 -13.14 36.47 -3.71
C GLY A 160 -11.75 35.92 -3.36
N ASP A 161 -11.63 34.79 -2.66
CA ASP A 161 -10.33 34.12 -2.48
C ASP A 161 -9.80 33.58 -3.83
N ARG A 162 -9.18 34.47 -4.61
CA ARG A 162 -8.61 34.19 -5.94
C ARG A 162 -7.70 32.96 -5.93
N ARG A 163 -7.02 32.72 -4.81
CA ARG A 163 -6.14 31.56 -4.61
C ARG A 163 -6.88 30.23 -4.74
N VAL A 164 -8.05 30.09 -4.12
CA VAL A 164 -8.86 28.85 -4.21
C VAL A 164 -9.38 28.64 -5.63
N SER A 165 -9.76 29.73 -6.31
CA SER A 165 -10.22 29.67 -7.70
C SER A 165 -9.09 29.27 -8.67
N GLU A 166 -7.89 29.83 -8.48
CA GLU A 166 -6.69 29.49 -9.24
C GLU A 166 -6.28 28.03 -9.01
N GLU A 167 -6.26 27.58 -7.74
CA GLU A 167 -5.94 26.19 -7.40
C GLU A 167 -6.95 25.20 -7.99
N LEU A 168 -8.24 25.55 -8.02
CA LEU A 168 -9.27 24.75 -8.65
C LEU A 168 -9.07 24.65 -10.17
N GLN A 169 -8.69 25.75 -10.83
CA GLN A 169 -8.36 25.74 -12.27
C GLN A 169 -7.14 24.86 -12.55
N GLN A 170 -6.07 25.03 -11.78
CA GLN A 170 -4.87 24.19 -11.88
C GLN A 170 -5.19 22.71 -11.71
N THR A 171 -6.00 22.36 -10.69
CA THR A 171 -6.40 20.97 -10.44
C THR A 171 -7.24 20.40 -11.60
N ARG A 172 -8.10 21.22 -12.24
CA ARG A 172 -8.88 20.80 -13.42
C ARG A 172 -7.98 20.55 -14.64
N GLU A 173 -6.98 21.39 -14.85
CA GLU A 173 -5.99 21.23 -15.91
C GLU A 173 -5.12 20.00 -15.68
N GLU A 174 -4.69 19.77 -14.43
CA GLU A 174 -3.98 18.56 -14.02
C GLU A 174 -4.78 17.29 -14.34
N ILE A 175 -6.05 17.22 -13.93
CA ILE A 175 -6.94 16.08 -14.25
C ILE A 175 -7.04 15.87 -15.77
N ARG A 176 -7.13 16.95 -16.54
CA ARG A 176 -7.18 16.88 -18.01
C ARG A 176 -5.90 16.29 -18.58
N ALA A 177 -4.74 16.78 -18.14
CA ALA A 177 -3.43 16.31 -18.58
C ALA A 177 -3.21 14.83 -18.23
N LEU A 178 -3.55 14.41 -17.01
CA LEU A 178 -3.43 13.01 -16.58
C LEU A 178 -4.32 12.07 -17.41
N ARG A 179 -5.56 12.48 -17.71
CA ARG A 179 -6.47 11.70 -18.57
C ARG A 179 -5.97 11.61 -20.02
N GLU A 180 -5.32 12.65 -20.53
CA GLU A 180 -4.71 12.63 -21.85
C GLU A 180 -3.51 11.67 -21.89
N GLN A 181 -2.65 11.69 -20.86
CA GLN A 181 -1.56 10.74 -20.70
C GLN A 181 -2.08 9.29 -20.65
N GLU A 182 -3.20 9.04 -19.96
CA GLU A 182 -3.82 7.72 -19.89
C GLU A 182 -4.26 7.22 -21.26
N ARG A 183 -4.95 8.07 -22.03
CA ARG A 183 -5.37 7.76 -23.40
C ARG A 183 -4.17 7.50 -24.31
N ALA A 184 -3.09 8.28 -24.18
CA ALA A 184 -1.87 8.08 -24.93
C ALA A 184 -1.23 6.72 -24.63
N LEU A 185 -1.14 6.32 -23.35
CA LEU A 185 -0.65 5.01 -22.94
C LEU A 185 -1.52 3.87 -23.51
N GLN A 186 -2.85 4.04 -23.48
CA GLN A 186 -3.77 3.04 -24.05
C GLN A 186 -3.59 2.88 -25.56
N ARG A 187 -3.38 3.99 -26.30
CA ARG A 187 -3.06 3.94 -27.74
C ARG A 187 -1.78 3.16 -28.00
N GLN A 188 -0.69 3.48 -27.28
CA GLN A 188 0.58 2.76 -27.40
C GLN A 188 0.43 1.25 -27.13
N ARG A 189 -0.35 0.86 -26.11
CA ARG A 189 -0.61 -0.57 -25.82
C ARG A 189 -1.35 -1.27 -26.95
N ARG A 190 -2.33 -0.61 -27.58
CA ARG A 190 -3.07 -1.15 -28.73
C ARG A 190 -2.14 -1.33 -29.94
N GLU A 191 -1.37 -0.29 -30.27
CA GLU A 191 -0.39 -0.34 -31.37
C GLU A 191 0.65 -1.45 -31.17
N GLN A 192 1.19 -1.61 -29.95
CA GLN A 192 2.12 -2.70 -29.65
C GLN A 192 1.48 -4.08 -29.81
N LYS A 193 0.21 -4.23 -29.42
CA LYS A 193 -0.54 -5.48 -29.59
C LYS A 193 -0.72 -5.79 -31.08
N GLU A 194 -1.16 -4.82 -31.87
CA GLU A 194 -1.33 -4.96 -33.33
C GLU A 194 0.00 -5.31 -34.03
N GLN A 195 1.10 -4.69 -33.62
CA GLN A 195 2.43 -5.02 -34.14
C GLN A 195 2.84 -6.47 -33.82
N ARG A 196 2.52 -6.97 -32.62
CA ARG A 196 2.80 -8.37 -32.25
C ARG A 196 1.96 -9.35 -33.06
N GLU A 197 0.67 -9.07 -33.24
CA GLU A 197 -0.23 -9.88 -34.06
C GLU A 197 0.21 -9.89 -35.53
N ARG A 198 0.59 -8.73 -36.08
CA ARG A 198 1.12 -8.64 -37.45
C ARG A 198 2.42 -9.43 -37.62
N LYS A 199 3.33 -9.37 -36.65
CA LYS A 199 4.58 -10.17 -36.67
C LYS A 199 4.28 -11.67 -36.62
N GLN A 200 3.30 -12.08 -35.82
CA GLN A 200 2.88 -13.48 -35.72
C GLN A 200 2.30 -13.99 -37.06
N GLN A 201 1.41 -13.22 -37.69
CA GLN A 201 0.83 -13.57 -38.99
C GLN A 201 1.90 -13.73 -40.09
N LEU A 202 2.91 -12.84 -40.11
CA LEU A 202 4.03 -12.95 -41.06
C LEU A 202 4.87 -14.20 -40.81
N ALA A 203 5.10 -14.59 -39.55
CA ALA A 203 5.83 -15.80 -39.21
C ALA A 203 5.08 -17.07 -39.64
N GLU A 204 3.75 -17.10 -39.49
CA GLU A 204 2.91 -18.22 -39.90
C GLU A 204 2.79 -18.34 -41.44
N GLY A 205 2.75 -17.20 -42.15
CA GLY A 205 2.66 -17.17 -43.62
C GLY A 205 3.90 -17.68 -44.36
N ILE A 206 5.09 -17.65 -43.73
CA ILE A 206 6.35 -18.13 -44.34
C ILE A 206 6.54 -19.65 -44.16
N GLY A 207 5.77 -20.28 -43.24
CA GLY A 207 5.99 -21.68 -42.84
C GLY A 207 5.40 -22.79 -43.70
N THR A 208 4.63 -22.49 -44.77
CA THR A 208 3.85 -23.53 -45.47
C THR A 208 4.20 -23.75 -46.95
N SER A 209 5.00 -22.90 -47.59
CA SER A 209 5.37 -23.08 -49.00
C SER A 209 6.81 -23.61 -49.16
N GLY A 210 6.99 -24.92 -49.12
CA GLY A 210 8.22 -25.54 -49.61
C GLY A 210 8.76 -26.69 -48.79
N LYS A 211 8.01 -27.80 -48.69
CA LYS A 211 8.68 -29.10 -48.67
C LYS A 211 9.21 -29.33 -50.08
N PRO A 212 10.53 -29.32 -50.33
CA PRO A 212 11.05 -29.75 -51.62
C PRO A 212 10.65 -31.21 -51.81
N GLU A 213 9.79 -31.47 -52.81
CA GLU A 213 9.46 -32.82 -53.23
C GLU A 213 10.76 -33.58 -53.49
N GLY A 214 10.88 -34.74 -52.83
CA GLY A 214 12.08 -35.55 -52.84
C GLY A 214 12.52 -35.91 -54.26
N VAL A 215 13.65 -35.34 -54.68
CA VAL A 215 14.39 -35.78 -55.86
C VAL A 215 14.85 -37.22 -55.61
N LYS A 216 14.11 -38.19 -56.14
CA LYS A 216 14.47 -39.61 -56.15
C LYS A 216 15.75 -39.78 -56.96
N LYS A 217 16.90 -39.96 -56.29
CA LYS A 217 18.16 -40.37 -56.93
C LYS A 217 17.98 -41.74 -57.58
N ARG A 218 17.94 -41.78 -58.91
CA ARG A 218 18.05 -43.01 -59.70
C ARG A 218 19.48 -43.56 -59.55
N LYS A 219 19.61 -44.78 -59.00
CA LYS A 219 20.84 -45.57 -59.08
C LYS A 219 21.01 -46.05 -60.52
N GLY A 220 22.07 -45.60 -61.17
CA GLY A 220 22.56 -46.15 -62.44
C GLY A 220 23.16 -47.54 -62.23
N LYS A 221 23.07 -48.35 -63.29
CA LYS A 221 23.39 -49.77 -63.38
C LYS A 221 24.80 -49.97 -63.89
#